data_AF-A0A2R7S8Q5-F1
#
_entry.id   AF-A0A2R7S8Q5-F1
#
_cell.length_a   1.000
_cell.length_b   1.000
_cell.length_c   1.000
_cell.angle_alpha   90.00
_cell.angle_beta   90.00
_cell.angle_gamma   90.00
#
_symmetry.space_group_name_H-M   'P 1'
#
loop_
_entity.id
_entity.type
_entity.pdbx_description
1 polymer ?
#
loop_
_entity_poly.entity_id
_entity_poly.type
_entity_poly.pdbx_seq_one_letter_code
_entity_poly.pdbx_strand_id
1 'polypeptide(L)' 'MLATGWLASLALPVQAHDEDDGDFLILQARYGTERSHVDVTDRLRDLARQDRRFRLTNDLFGVDP' A
#
# COMPACT_ATOMS: atom_id res chain seq x y z
N MET A 1 -20.04 -20.00 50.55
CA MET A 1 -20.89 -20.50 49.44
C MET A 1 -20.65 -19.61 48.24
N LEU A 2 -20.06 -20.23 47.21
CA LEU A 2 -19.80 -19.84 45.81
C LEU A 2 -20.13 -18.39 45.36
N ALA A 3 -19.08 -17.62 45.07
CA ALA A 3 -19.14 -16.45 44.19
C ALA A 3 -19.02 -16.94 42.74
N THR A 4 -20.13 -16.92 42.00
CA THR A 4 -20.17 -17.34 40.58
C THR A 4 -19.66 -16.18 39.72
N GLY A 5 -18.37 -16.21 39.39
CA GLY A 5 -17.75 -15.25 38.49
C GLY A 5 -18.23 -15.45 37.05
N TRP A 6 -18.84 -14.41 36.47
CA TRP A 6 -19.10 -14.32 35.04
C TRP A 6 -17.77 -14.12 34.31
N LEU A 7 -17.35 -15.09 33.51
CA LEU A 7 -16.25 -14.93 32.56
C LEU A 7 -16.79 -14.21 31.32
N ALA A 8 -16.75 -12.88 31.35
CA ALA A 8 -16.92 -12.09 30.13
C ALA A 8 -15.69 -12.29 29.24
N SER A 9 -15.86 -13.00 28.13
CA SER A 9 -14.84 -13.12 27.09
C SER A 9 -14.60 -11.74 26.48
N LEU A 10 -13.47 -11.11 26.81
CA LEU A 10 -13.00 -9.93 26.11
C LEU A 10 -12.48 -10.36 24.74
N ALA A 11 -13.34 -10.27 23.73
CA ALA A 11 -12.89 -10.26 22.34
C ALA A 11 -12.07 -8.97 22.17
N LEU A 12 -10.74 -9.10 22.13
CA LEU A 12 -9.89 -7.99 21.72
C LEU A 12 -10.30 -7.61 20.30
N PRO A 13 -10.57 -6.32 20.01
CA PRO A 13 -10.73 -5.92 18.64
C PRO A 13 -9.43 -6.30 17.93
N VAL A 14 -9.52 -7.18 16.92
CA VAL A 14 -8.48 -7.25 15.90
C VAL A 14 -8.37 -5.82 15.39
N GLN A 15 -7.30 -5.14 15.79
CA GLN A 15 -6.86 -3.97 15.08
C GLN A 15 -6.59 -4.52 13.68
N ALA A 16 -7.52 -4.27 12.76
CA ALA A 16 -7.23 -4.40 11.36
C ALA A 16 -6.00 -3.50 11.17
N HIS A 17 -4.82 -4.11 11.12
CA HIS A 17 -3.80 -3.57 10.25
C HIS A 17 -4.52 -3.34 8.93
N ASP A 18 -4.32 -2.19 8.29
CA ASP A 18 -4.65 -2.06 6.88
C ASP A 18 -3.89 -3.18 6.16
N GLU A 19 -4.49 -4.38 6.09
CA GLU A 19 -3.94 -5.56 5.40
C GLU A 19 -3.82 -5.26 3.89
N ASP A 20 -4.41 -4.15 3.45
CA ASP A 20 -4.37 -3.60 2.10
C ASP A 20 -3.20 -2.63 1.84
N ASP A 21 -2.48 -2.17 2.88
CA ASP A 21 -1.40 -1.18 2.69
C ASP A 21 -0.10 -1.77 2.11
N GLY A 22 -0.03 -3.10 1.95
CA GLY A 22 1.12 -3.82 1.41
C GLY A 22 2.33 -3.83 2.35
N ASP A 23 3.18 -4.85 2.22
CA ASP A 23 4.34 -5.05 3.12
C ASP A 23 5.47 -4.02 2.93
N PHE A 24 5.36 -3.14 1.92
CA PHE A 24 6.43 -2.24 1.51
C PHE A 24 5.93 -0.83 1.20
N LEU A 25 6.68 0.17 1.67
CA LEU A 25 6.44 1.57 1.35
C LEU A 25 7.24 2.00 0.12
N ILE A 26 6.57 2.64 -0.83
CA ILE A 26 7.22 3.29 -1.96
C ILE A 26 7.77 4.64 -1.49
N LEU A 27 9.08 4.69 -1.23
CA LEU A 27 9.77 5.91 -0.81
C LEU A 27 10.07 6.84 -1.99
N GLN A 28 10.55 6.26 -3.10
CA GLN A 28 10.90 7.00 -4.31
C GLN A 28 10.80 6.08 -5.55
N ALA A 29 10.39 6.65 -6.69
CA ALA A 29 10.46 5.99 -7.99
C ALA A 29 10.83 6.99 -9.11
N ARG A 30 11.64 6.53 -10.05
CA ARG A 30 12.04 7.30 -11.24
C ARG A 30 11.77 6.48 -12.50
N TYR A 31 11.14 7.11 -13.49
CA TYR A 31 10.84 6.50 -14.78
C TYR A 31 11.68 7.14 -15.88
N GLY A 32 12.37 6.31 -16.66
CA GLY A 32 13.24 6.75 -17.74
C GLY A 32 14.61 6.05 -17.70
N THR A 33 15.61 6.74 -18.22
CA THR A 33 17.01 6.29 -18.26
C THR A 33 17.88 7.09 -17.29
N GLU A 34 19.15 6.73 -17.18
CA GLU A 34 20.12 7.51 -16.39
C GLU A 34 20.20 8.97 -16.82
N ARG A 35 20.09 9.24 -18.14
CA ARG A 35 20.30 10.56 -18.74
C ARG A 35 19.04 11.42 -18.80
N SER A 36 17.86 10.79 -18.76
CA SER A 36 16.57 11.48 -18.75
C SER A 36 15.54 10.65 -18.01
N HIS A 37 15.01 11.20 -16.92
CA HIS A 37 14.03 10.54 -16.07
C HIS A 37 13.08 11.53 -15.41
N VAL A 38 11.91 11.03 -15.05
CA VAL A 38 10.86 11.78 -14.34
C VAL A 38 10.58 11.10 -13.01
N ASP A 39 10.36 11.90 -11.96
CA ASP A 39 9.87 11.38 -10.68
C ASP A 39 8.41 10.95 -10.84
N VAL A 40 8.15 9.67 -10.55
CA VAL A 40 6.81 9.06 -10.67
C VAL A 40 6.33 8.50 -9.33
N THR A 41 6.93 8.93 -8.22
CA THR A 41 6.70 8.37 -6.88
C THR A 41 5.22 8.36 -6.51
N ASP A 42 4.54 9.50 -6.61
CA ASP A 42 3.13 9.61 -6.24
C ASP A 42 2.22 8.79 -7.15
N ARG A 43 2.48 8.85 -8.46
CA ARG A 43 1.71 8.07 -9.43
C ARG A 43 1.87 6.57 -9.22
N LEU A 44 3.06 6.10 -8.85
CA LEU A 44 3.30 4.69 -8.56
C LEU A 44 2.62 4.25 -7.24
N ARG A 45 2.56 5.13 -6.22
CA ARG A 45 1.77 4.88 -4.99
C ARG A 45 0.29 4.68 -5.30
N ASP A 46 -0.29 5.52 -6.15
CA ASP A 46 -1.70 5.39 -6.55
C ASP A 46 -1.98 4.10 -7.33
N LEU A 47 -1.00 3.60 -8.10
CA LEU A 47 -1.10 2.33 -8.79
C LEU A 47 -0.96 1.14 -7.84
N ALA A 48 -0.03 1.21 -6.88
CA ALA A 48 0.18 0.15 -5.90
C ALA A 48 -1.03 -0.06 -4.99
N ARG A 49 -1.72 1.02 -4.59
CA ARG A 49 -2.97 0.96 -3.83
C ARG A 49 -4.11 0.22 -4.52
N GLN A 50 -4.03 0.02 -5.84
CA GLN A 50 -5.04 -0.75 -6.55
C GLN A 50 -4.77 -2.26 -6.50
N ASP A 51 -3.59 -2.67 -6.02
CA ASP A 51 -3.09 -4.04 -5.99
C ASP A 51 -3.33 -4.80 -7.30
N ARG A 52 -3.08 -4.12 -8.43
CA ARG A 52 -3.25 -4.69 -9.77
C ARG A 52 -1.98 -4.59 -10.59
N ARG A 53 -1.77 -5.62 -11.40
CA ARG A 53 -0.73 -5.63 -12.42
C ARG A 53 -1.08 -4.62 -13.52
N PHE A 54 -0.09 -3.83 -13.91
CA PHE A 54 -0.21 -2.87 -15.00
C PHE A 54 0.97 -3.03 -15.97
N ARG A 55 0.79 -2.51 -17.19
CA ARG A 55 1.86 -2.45 -18.18
C ARG A 55 2.55 -1.10 -18.08
N LEU A 56 3.87 -1.13 -17.96
CA LEU A 56 4.70 0.07 -18.03
C LEU A 56 4.66 0.65 -19.45
N THR A 57 4.13 1.86 -19.58
CA THR A 57 4.01 2.61 -20.84
C THR A 57 4.16 4.11 -20.55
N ASN A 58 4.53 4.92 -21.55
CA ASN A 58 4.60 6.38 -21.39
C ASN A 58 3.24 6.97 -20.97
N ASP A 59 2.15 6.49 -21.57
CA ASP A 59 0.79 6.94 -21.27
C ASP A 59 0.37 6.69 -19.81
N LEU A 60 0.94 5.68 -19.15
CA LEU A 60 0.65 5.37 -17.74
C LEU A 60 1.00 6.55 -16.82
N PHE A 61 2.10 7.24 -17.15
CA PHE A 61 2.62 8.39 -16.42
C PHE A 61 2.33 9.73 -17.11
N GLY A 62 1.78 9.70 -18.33
CA GLY A 62 1.47 10.89 -19.12
C GLY A 62 2.70 11.68 -19.56
N VAL A 63 3.88 11.05 -19.59
CA VAL A 63 5.17 11.67 -19.88
C VAL A 63 6.03 10.74 -20.73
N ASP A 64 6.86 11.33 -21.60
CA ASP A 64 7.93 10.63 -22.34
C ASP A 64 9.29 11.14 -21.81
N PRO A 65 10.02 10.33 -21.01
CA PRO A 65 11.25 10.76 -20.34
C PRO A 65 12.44 10.93 -21.29
#